data_AF-A0A1Q6YD38-F1
#
_entry.id   AF-A0A1Q6YD38-F1
#
_cell.length_a   1.000
_cell.length_b   1.000
_cell.length_c   1.000
_cell.angle_alpha   90.00
_cell.angle_beta   90.00
_cell.angle_gamma   90.00
#
_symmetry.space_group_name_H-M   'P 1'
#
loop_
_entity.id
_entity.type
_entity.pdbx_description
1 polymer ?
#
loop_
_entity_poly.entity_id
_entity_poly.type
_entity_poly.pdbx_seq_one_letter_code
_entity_poly.pdbx_strand_id
1 'polypeptide(L)' 'MVTVKSSQKIFTDSEVASLTGICVEHVHNFAKSRHLGFIARAAEAAGLSADQWLFTLSDLMVLVTLFPKCTH' A
#
# COMPACT_ATOMS: atom_id res chain seq x y z
N MET A 1 -31.18 4.52 -11.34
CA MET A 1 -30.25 3.92 -10.37
C MET A 1 -28.84 4.04 -10.96
N VAL A 2 -28.06 5.01 -10.50
CA VAL A 2 -26.68 5.21 -10.99
C VAL A 2 -25.77 4.34 -10.11
N THR A 3 -25.31 3.21 -10.64
CA THR A 3 -24.29 2.39 -9.98
C THR A 3 -22.95 3.05 -10.16
N VAL A 4 -22.57 3.94 -9.24
CA VAL A 4 -21.23 4.49 -9.19
C VAL A 4 -20.30 3.35 -8.76
N LYS A 5 -19.65 2.71 -9.73
CA LYS A 5 -18.58 1.74 -9.46
C LYS A 5 -17.45 2.55 -8.83
N SER A 6 -17.37 2.54 -7.50
CA SER A 6 -16.30 3.19 -6.76
C SER A 6 -14.99 2.45 -7.10
N SER A 7 -14.31 2.91 -8.14
CA SER A 7 -12.94 2.50 -8.46
C SER A 7 -12.04 3.09 -7.38
N GLN A 8 -12.01 2.45 -6.22
CA GLN A 8 -11.00 2.73 -5.21
C GLN A 8 -9.65 2.36 -5.82
N LYS A 9 -8.80 3.36 -6.04
CA LYS A 9 -7.42 3.12 -6.46
C LYS A 9 -6.72 2.35 -5.33
N ILE A 10 -6.15 1.21 -5.70
CA ILE A 10 -5.30 0.42 -4.84
C ILE A 10 -3.86 0.70 -5.24
N PHE A 11 -3.02 0.98 -4.25
CA PHE A 11 -1.61 1.32 -4.38
C PHE A 11 -0.75 0.12 -3.97
N THR A 12 0.36 -0.11 -4.65
CA THR A 12 1.36 -1.09 -4.20
C THR A 12 2.29 -0.48 -3.16
N ASP A 13 3.02 -1.30 -2.41
CA ASP A 13 4.08 -0.85 -1.49
C ASP A 13 5.06 0.14 -2.15
N SER A 14 5.42 -0.10 -3.41
CA SER A 14 6.37 0.71 -4.17
C SER A 14 5.77 2.05 -4.60
N GLU A 15 4.48 2.07 -4.97
CA GLU A 15 3.76 3.34 -5.21
C GLU A 15 3.62 4.13 -3.91
N VAL A 16 3.24 3.48 -2.80
CA VAL A 16 3.14 4.12 -1.49
C VAL A 16 4.49 4.71 -1.08
N ALA A 17 5.58 3.96 -1.26
CA ALA A 17 6.91 4.46 -0.94
C ALA A 17 7.28 5.71 -1.74
N SER A 18 6.98 5.71 -3.03
CA SER A 18 7.22 6.85 -3.92
C SER A 18 6.37 8.07 -3.57
N LEU A 19 5.11 7.87 -3.17
CA LEU A 19 4.17 8.95 -2.86
C LEU A 19 4.37 9.54 -1.45
N THR A 20 4.73 8.70 -0.48
CA THR A 20 4.91 9.12 0.91
C THR A 20 6.34 9.58 1.21
N GLY A 21 7.33 9.07 0.47
CA GLY A 21 8.74 9.22 0.81
C GLY A 21 9.18 8.31 1.96
N ILE A 22 8.38 7.29 2.30
CA ILE A 22 8.71 6.24 3.27
C ILE A 22 9.27 5.06 2.48
N CYS A 23 10.37 4.45 2.90
CA CYS A 23 10.92 3.27 2.21
C CYS A 23 10.00 2.05 2.38
N VAL A 24 10.03 1.13 1.42
CA VAL A 24 9.20 -0.08 1.38
C VAL A 24 9.32 -0.91 2.67
N GLU A 25 10.51 -0.98 3.26
CA GLU A 25 10.73 -1.69 4.53
C GLU A 25 9.91 -1.09 5.68
N HIS A 26 9.91 0.23 5.81
CA HIS A 26 9.10 0.91 6.83
C HIS A 26 7.61 0.81 6.52
N VAL A 27 7.21 0.90 5.25
CA VAL A 27 5.81 0.69 4.83
C VAL A 27 5.34 -0.70 5.25
N HIS A 28 6.12 -1.76 4.99
CA HIS A 28 5.79 -3.12 5.44
C HIS A 28 5.75 -3.25 6.96
N ASN A 29 6.66 -2.58 7.67
CA ASN A 29 6.66 -2.59 9.14
C ASN A 29 5.40 -1.91 9.71
N PHE A 30 4.97 -0.78 9.12
CA PHE A 30 3.74 -0.10 9.50
C PHE A 30 2.50 -0.92 9.15
N ALA A 31 2.49 -1.54 7.97
CA ALA A 31 1.43 -2.43 7.53
C ALA A 31 1.20 -3.57 8.53
N LYS A 32 2.29 -4.23 8.98
CA LYS A 32 2.23 -5.30 9.99
C LYS A 32 1.88 -4.79 11.39
N SER A 33 2.49 -3.69 11.82
CA SER A 33 2.35 -3.19 13.21
C SER A 33 1.02 -2.48 13.46
N ARG A 34 0.41 -1.89 12.43
CA ARG A 34 -0.82 -1.10 12.52
C ARG A 34 -1.99 -1.69 11.74
N HIS A 35 -1.83 -2.89 11.18
CA HIS A 35 -2.84 -3.55 10.35
C HIS A 35 -3.31 -2.65 9.18
N LEU A 36 -2.36 -1.94 8.56
CA LEU A 36 -2.64 -1.06 7.42
C LEU A 36 -2.41 -1.81 6.11
N GLY A 37 -3.30 -1.59 5.14
CA GLY A 37 -3.28 -2.31 3.88
C GLY A 37 -3.65 -3.79 4.01
N PHE A 38 -3.68 -4.47 2.88
CA PHE A 38 -3.95 -5.89 2.79
C PHE A 38 -2.97 -6.54 1.84
N ILE A 39 -2.68 -7.79 2.13
CA ILE A 39 -1.91 -8.64 1.26
C ILE A 39 -2.86 -9.22 0.21
N ALA A 40 -2.54 -9.00 -1.06
CA ALA A 40 -3.20 -9.71 -2.14
C ALA A 40 -2.17 -10.60 -2.84
N ARG A 41 -2.61 -11.81 -3.18
CA ARG A 41 -1.84 -12.69 -4.04
C ARG A 41 -1.90 -12.11 -5.45
N ALA A 42 -0.82 -11.47 -5.88
CA ALA A 42 -0.72 -10.96 -7.23
C ALA A 42 -0.61 -12.14 -8.21
N ALA A 43 -1.47 -12.18 -9.23
CA ALA A 43 -1.39 -13.13 -10.33
C ALA A 43 -0.26 -12.71 -11.29
N GLU A 44 0.99 -12.97 -10.89
CA GLU A 44 1.89 -13.83 -11.64
C GLU A 44 1.80 -13.86 -13.17
N ALA A 45 2.52 -12.97 -13.83
CA ALA A 45 2.92 -13.16 -15.23
C ALA A 45 4.25 -13.95 -15.37
N ALA A 46 4.81 -14.52 -14.29
CA ALA A 46 6.17 -15.09 -14.32
C ALA A 46 6.46 -16.27 -13.35
N GLY A 47 5.47 -17.01 -12.84
CA GLY A 47 5.65 -18.27 -12.10
C GLY A 47 6.17 -18.22 -10.63
N LEU A 48 6.37 -17.05 -10.03
CA LEU A 48 6.53 -16.83 -8.58
C LEU A 48 5.36 -16.07 -7.93
N SER A 49 4.45 -16.76 -7.24
CA SER A 49 3.30 -16.15 -6.53
C SER A 49 3.82 -15.25 -5.41
N ALA A 50 4.10 -13.98 -5.74
CA ALA A 50 4.58 -13.01 -4.79
C ALA A 50 3.40 -12.44 -4.01
N ASP A 51 3.52 -12.54 -2.69
CA ASP A 51 2.67 -11.86 -1.73
C ASP A 51 2.88 -10.34 -1.89
N GLN A 52 1.90 -9.63 -2.45
CA GLN A 52 2.02 -8.21 -2.74
C GLN A 52 1.21 -7.40 -1.73
N TRP A 53 1.87 -6.44 -1.08
CA TRP A 53 1.19 -5.49 -0.20
C TRP A 53 0.45 -4.44 -1.02
N LEU A 54 -0.84 -4.32 -0.74
CA LEU A 54 -1.76 -3.40 -1.36
C LEU A 54 -2.35 -2.46 -0.32
N PHE A 55 -2.47 -1.20 -0.68
CA PHE A 55 -2.92 -0.12 0.21
C PHE A 55 -4.08 0.62 -0.45
N THR A 56 -5.04 1.03 0.37
CA THR A 56 -6.10 1.93 -0.06
C THR A 56 -5.64 3.39 0.09
N LEU A 57 -6.40 4.31 -0.51
CA LEU A 57 -6.18 5.74 -0.28
C LEU A 57 -6.27 6.11 1.21
N SER A 58 -7.14 5.44 1.98
CA SER A 58 -7.27 5.67 3.42
C SER A 58 -6.00 5.28 4.17
N ASP A 59 -5.40 4.14 3.85
CA ASP A 59 -4.12 3.72 4.42
C ASP A 59 -3.01 4.73 4.08
N LEU A 60 -2.98 5.21 2.83
CA LEU A 60 -2.04 6.23 2.39
C LEU A 60 -2.20 7.53 3.19
N MET A 61 -3.44 7.99 3.40
CA MET A 61 -3.74 9.17 4.21
C MET A 61 -3.27 9.02 5.67
N VAL A 62 -3.44 7.83 6.26
CA VAL A 62 -2.93 7.51 7.59
C VAL A 62 -1.40 7.54 7.59
N LEU A 63 -0.77 6.94 6.58
CA LEU A 63 0.68 6.88 6.46
C LEU A 63 1.31 8.27 6.38
N VAL A 64 0.79 9.16 5.52
CA VAL A 64 1.32 10.54 5.37
C VAL A 64 1.07 11.42 6.59
N THR A 65 0.01 11.14 7.37
CA THR A 65 -0.37 11.96 8.52
C THR A 65 0.39 11.57 9.78
N LEU A 66 0.61 10.27 9.98
CA LEU A 66 1.14 9.74 11.23
C LEU A 66 2.64 9.46 11.20
N PHE A 67 3.23 9.23 10.03
CA PHE A 67 4.61 8.80 9.92
C PHE A 67 5.47 9.80 9.16
N PRO A 68 6.64 10.17 9.70
CA PRO A 68 7.58 11.04 9.01
C PRO A 68 8.19 10.32 7.80
N LYS A 69 8.68 11.11 6.84
CA LYS A 69 9.47 10.61 5.70
C LYS A 69 10.75 9.94 6.19
N CYS A 70 11.26 8.97 5.43
CA CYS A 70 12.57 8.39 5.72
C CYS A 70 13.67 9.43 5.54
N THR A 71 14.60 9.53 6.48
CA THR A 71 15.78 10.42 6.44
C THR A 71 17.08 9.63 6.27
N HIS A 72 17.03 8.52 5.53
CA HIS A 72 18.20 7.65 5.29
C HIS A 72 19.16 8.27 4.28
#